data_AF-X0X226-F1
#
_entry.id   AF-X0X226-F1
#
_cell.length_a   1.000
_cell.length_b   1.000
_cell.length_c   1.000
_cell.angle_alpha   90.00
_cell.angle_beta   90.00
_cell.angle_gamma   90.00
#
_symmetry.space_group_name_H-M   'P 1'
#
loop_
_entity.id
_entity.type
_entity.pdbx_description
1 polymer ?
#
loop_
_entity_poly.entity_id
_entity_poly.type
_entity_poly.pdbx_seq_one_letter_code
_entity_poly.pdbx_strand_id
1 'polypeptide(L)'
;MEFTRLTVRKAPGVYLGEPEDLADVAQEVRAQEDKGWDAQFRGDGPQALMPGGEVAGLVDDIPSVKVLVERTVKEAEDVLRNLHQRCLTD
;
A
#
# COMPACT_ATOMS: atom_id res chain seq x y z
N MET A 1 10.94 -12.83 -0.86
CA MET A 1 11.03 -11.37 -0.74
C MET A 1 12.48 -10.94 -0.68
N GLU A 2 13.15 -10.86 -1.84
CA GLU A 2 14.54 -10.41 -1.94
C GLU A 2 14.64 -8.88 -1.76
N PHE A 3 13.77 -8.14 -2.43
CA PHE A 3 13.70 -6.67 -2.36
C PHE A 3 13.54 -6.18 -0.91
N THR A 4 12.58 -6.71 -0.15
CA THR A 4 12.39 -6.37 1.27
C THR A 4 13.65 -6.57 2.11
N ARG A 5 14.42 -7.65 1.88
CA ARG A 5 15.68 -7.88 2.61
C ARG A 5 16.76 -6.86 2.25
N LEU A 6 16.81 -6.44 0.98
CA LEU A 6 17.72 -5.41 0.51
C LEU A 6 17.37 -4.06 1.15
N THR A 7 16.09 -3.67 1.14
CA THR A 7 15.59 -2.44 1.76
C THR A 7 15.88 -2.42 3.26
N VAL A 8 15.59 -3.49 4.00
CA VAL A 8 15.91 -3.57 5.45
C VAL A 8 17.40 -3.39 5.72
N ARG A 9 18.28 -3.91 4.85
CA ARG A 9 19.73 -3.84 5.05
C ARG A 9 20.32 -2.47 4.69
N LYS A 10 19.75 -1.80 3.69
CA LYS A 10 20.39 -0.66 3.01
C LYS A 10 19.62 0.65 3.11
N ALA A 11 18.33 0.59 3.44
CA ALA A 11 17.43 1.73 3.63
C ALA A 11 16.42 1.43 4.77
N PRO A 12 16.89 1.17 6.00
CA PRO A 12 16.04 0.79 7.13
C PRO A 12 15.11 1.92 7.60
N GLY A 13 15.46 3.19 7.37
CA GLY A 13 14.68 4.37 7.75
C GLY A 13 13.28 4.38 7.16
N VAL A 14 13.08 3.75 5.99
CA VAL A 14 11.76 3.52 5.37
C VAL A 14 10.79 2.82 6.33
N TYR A 15 11.29 1.92 7.18
CA TYR A 15 10.47 1.20 8.18
C TYR A 15 10.37 1.91 9.53
N LEU A 16 11.20 2.94 9.75
CA LEU A 16 11.23 3.73 10.98
C LEU A 16 10.50 5.07 10.84
N GLY A 17 10.00 5.40 9.65
CA GLY A 17 9.35 6.69 9.37
C GLY A 17 10.36 7.84 9.27
N GLU A 18 11.63 7.52 9.08
CA GLU A 18 12.71 8.48 8.92
C GLU A 18 13.02 8.65 7.43
N PRO A 19 13.18 9.89 6.93
CA PRO A 19 13.55 10.10 5.54
C PRO A 19 14.96 9.57 5.28
N GLU A 20 15.12 8.78 4.23
CA GLU A 20 16.43 8.36 3.74
C GLU A 20 17.07 9.50 2.94
N ASP A 21 18.37 9.70 3.09
CA ASP A 21 19.09 10.64 2.22
C ASP A 21 19.18 10.04 0.81
N LEU A 22 18.50 10.68 -0.15
CA LEU A 22 18.48 10.26 -1.55
C LEU A 22 19.87 10.22 -2.19
N ALA A 23 20.85 10.97 -1.67
CA ALA A 23 22.25 10.87 -2.10
C ALA A 23 22.95 9.60 -1.60
N ASP A 24 22.47 9.03 -0.49
CA ASP A 24 23.02 7.84 0.18
C ASP A 24 22.16 6.57 0.02
N VAL A 25 20.90 6.69 -0.45
CA VAL A 25 20.06 5.54 -0.77
C VAL A 25 20.88 4.62 -1.65
N ALA A 26 21.15 3.40 -1.14
CA ALA A 26 22.01 2.46 -1.83
C ALA A 26 21.50 2.26 -3.25
N GLN A 27 22.35 2.55 -4.25
CA GLN A 27 21.98 2.44 -5.66
C GLN A 27 21.41 1.06 -6.02
N GLU A 28 21.79 0.03 -5.27
CA GLU A 28 21.24 -1.33 -5.34
C GLU A 28 19.72 -1.37 -5.07
N VAL A 29 19.21 -0.63 -4.08
CA VAL A 29 17.77 -0.56 -3.75
C VAL A 29 17.03 0.08 -4.92
N ARG A 30 17.50 1.24 -5.39
CA ARG A 30 16.90 1.95 -6.54
C ARG A 30 16.91 1.10 -7.80
N ALA A 31 18.02 0.47 -8.13
CA ALA A 31 18.12 -0.38 -9.32
C ALA A 31 17.15 -1.58 -9.26
N GLN A 32 16.85 -2.09 -8.07
CA GLN A 32 15.85 -3.14 -7.90
C GLN A 32 14.42 -2.59 -8.00
N GLU A 33 14.16 -1.39 -7.49
CA GLU A 33 12.89 -0.68 -7.69
C GLU A 33 12.62 -0.43 -9.17
N ASP A 34 13.60 0.12 -9.90
CA ASP A 34 13.49 0.42 -11.33
C ASP A 34 13.10 -0.84 -12.12
N LYS A 35 13.79 -1.97 -11.88
CA LYS A 35 13.45 -3.26 -12.50
C LYS A 35 12.03 -3.71 -12.19
N GLY A 36 11.60 -3.56 -10.95
CA GLY A 36 10.28 -3.96 -10.49
C GLY A 36 9.16 -3.10 -11.08
N TRP A 37 9.37 -1.79 -11.17
CA TRP A 37 8.46 -0.85 -11.83
C TRP A 37 8.34 -1.14 -13.32
N ASP A 38 9.47 -1.32 -13.98
CA ASP A 38 9.55 -1.73 -15.37
C ASP A 38 8.78 -3.03 -15.64
N ALA A 39 8.94 -4.04 -14.78
CA ALA A 39 8.21 -5.30 -14.86
C ALA A 39 6.70 -5.10 -14.66
N GLN A 40 6.29 -4.24 -13.73
CA GLN A 40 4.89 -3.87 -13.52
C GLN A 40 4.28 -3.24 -14.79
N PHE A 41 4.96 -2.28 -15.43
CA PHE A 41 4.46 -1.65 -16.66
C PHE A 41 4.43 -2.60 -17.86
N ARG A 42 5.30 -3.61 -17.89
CA ARG A 42 5.30 -4.67 -18.92
C ARG A 42 4.32 -5.81 -18.66
N GLY A 43 3.66 -5.84 -17.50
CA GLY A 43 2.76 -6.93 -17.11
C GLY A 43 3.49 -8.22 -16.72
N ASP A 44 4.77 -8.16 -16.36
CA ASP A 44 5.56 -9.30 -15.88
C ASP A 44 5.34 -9.51 -14.39
N GLY A 45 4.14 -10.01 -14.04
CA GLY A 45 3.64 -10.15 -12.67
C GLY A 45 4.61 -10.81 -11.66
N PRO A 46 5.36 -11.87 -12.00
CA PRO A 46 6.32 -12.49 -11.08
C PRO A 46 7.51 -11.60 -10.69
N GLN A 47 7.90 -10.65 -11.55
CA GLN A 47 9.03 -9.73 -11.31
C GLN A 47 8.54 -8.33 -10.93
N ALA A 48 7.24 -8.08 -11.04
CA ALA A 48 6.65 -6.78 -10.82
C ALA A 48 6.71 -6.38 -9.34
N LEU A 49 7.15 -5.14 -9.11
CA LEU A 49 7.01 -4.50 -7.81
C LEU A 49 5.57 -3.99 -7.68
N MET A 50 4.81 -4.61 -6.79
CA MET A 50 3.43 -4.23 -6.48
C MET A 50 3.37 -3.66 -5.07
N PRO A 51 3.48 -2.32 -4.89
CA PRO A 51 3.26 -1.73 -3.58
C PRO A 51 1.80 -1.91 -3.19
N GLY A 52 1.57 -2.54 -2.05
CA GLY A 52 0.25 -2.75 -1.49
C GLY A 52 0.32 -2.69 0.03
N GLY A 53 -0.64 -1.98 0.64
CA GLY A 53 -0.83 -2.02 2.08
C GLY A 53 -1.53 -3.32 2.51
N GLU A 54 -1.54 -3.59 3.80
CA GLU A 54 -2.24 -4.76 4.38
C GLU A 54 -3.74 -4.75 4.07
N VAL A 55 -4.32 -3.56 3.92
CA VAL A 55 -5.72 -3.35 3.50
C VAL A 55 -6.05 -3.97 2.14
N ALA A 56 -5.06 -4.27 1.29
CA ALA A 56 -5.28 -4.90 -0.02
C ALA A 56 -5.98 -6.26 0.11
N GLY A 57 -5.82 -6.97 1.23
CA GLY A 57 -6.54 -8.22 1.50
C GLY A 57 -8.05 -8.04 1.75
N LEU A 58 -8.52 -6.80 1.95
CA LEU A 58 -9.94 -6.45 2.10
C LEU A 58 -10.57 -5.92 0.81
N VAL A 59 -9.79 -5.74 -0.26
CA VAL A 59 -10.28 -5.23 -1.54
C VAL A 59 -10.72 -6.41 -2.42
N ASP A 60 -12.01 -6.49 -2.71
CA ASP A 60 -12.62 -7.58 -3.48
C ASP A 60 -13.19 -7.14 -4.85
N ASP A 61 -13.20 -5.84 -5.13
CA ASP A 61 -13.70 -5.28 -6.38
C ASP A 61 -12.86 -4.11 -6.92
N ILE A 62 -13.12 -3.72 -8.18
CA ILE A 62 -12.44 -2.62 -8.88
C ILE A 62 -13.50 -1.65 -9.42
N PRO A 63 -14.13 -0.83 -8.55
CA PRO A 63 -15.15 0.13 -8.97
C PRO A 63 -14.53 1.34 -9.68
N SER A 64 -15.37 2.14 -10.34
CA SER A 64 -14.95 3.48 -10.77
C SER A 64 -14.62 4.35 -9.55
N VAL A 65 -13.72 5.34 -9.73
CA VAL A 65 -13.33 6.26 -8.65
C VAL A 65 -14.54 6.92 -7.99
N LYS A 66 -15.52 7.34 -8.79
CA LYS A 66 -16.77 7.94 -8.29
C LYS A 66 -17.51 6.98 -7.34
N VAL A 67 -17.74 5.75 -7.79
CA VAL A 67 -18.45 4.72 -7.01
C VAL A 67 -17.69 4.39 -5.73
N LEU A 68 -16.36 4.25 -5.81
CA LEU A 68 -15.51 3.98 -4.64
C LEU A 68 -15.69 5.06 -3.56
N VAL A 69 -15.59 6.33 -3.96
CA VAL A 69 -15.69 7.48 -3.05
C VAL A 69 -17.09 7.57 -2.45
N GLU A 70 -18.13 7.50 -3.29
CA GLU A 70 -19.53 7.57 -2.84
C GLU A 70 -19.87 6.44 -1.87
N ARG A 71 -19.46 5.20 -2.18
CA ARG A 71 -19.64 4.04 -1.31
C ARG A 71 -18.93 4.23 0.03
N THR A 72 -17.65 4.61 0.01
CA THR A 72 -16.83 4.79 1.22
C THR A 72 -17.46 5.80 2.20
N VAL A 73 -17.88 6.96 1.68
CA VAL A 73 -18.53 8.00 2.50
C VAL A 73 -19.87 7.51 3.04
N LYS A 74 -20.69 6.88 2.19
CA LYS A 74 -22.00 6.36 2.57
C LYS A 74 -21.89 5.29 3.67
N GLU A 75 -20.97 4.34 3.52
CA GLU A 75 -20.72 3.31 4.52
C GLU A 75 -20.25 3.90 5.85
N ALA A 76 -19.35 4.89 5.82
CA ALA A 76 -18.90 5.58 7.02
C ALA A 76 -20.07 6.29 7.74
N GLU A 77 -20.92 7.00 7.01
CA GLU A 77 -22.12 7.62 7.59
C GLU A 77 -23.06 6.59 8.20
N ASP A 78 -23.31 5.48 7.51
CA ASP A 78 -24.23 4.45 7.98
C ASP A 78 -23.69 3.74 9.23
N VAL A 79 -22.37 3.52 9.32
CA VAL A 79 -21.71 3.02 10.54
C VAL A 79 -21.91 3.99 11.70
N LEU A 80 -21.66 5.30 11.49
CA LEU A 80 -21.80 6.30 12.54
C LEU A 80 -23.24 6.47 13.01
N ARG A 81 -24.22 6.51 12.10
CA ARG A 81 -25.65 6.61 12.44
C ARG A 81 -26.11 5.45 13.31
N ASN A 82 -25.63 4.24 13.02
CA ASN A 82 -26.01 3.02 13.71
C ASN A 82 -25.05 2.62 14.85
N LEU A 83 -24.07 3.46 15.19
CA LEU A 83 -23.06 3.17 16.21
C LEU A 83 -23.71 2.83 17.56
N HIS A 84 -24.75 3.57 17.94
CA HIS A 84 -25.48 3.35 19.19
C HIS A 84 -26.09 1.95 19.31
N GLN A 85 -26.57 1.37 18.21
CA GLN A 85 -27.16 0.03 18.20
C GLN A 85 -26.11 -1.07 18.31
N ARG A 86 -24.86 -0.78 17.92
CA ARG A 86 -23.76 -1.75 17.89
C ARG A 86 -22.90 -1.71 19.14
N CYS A 87 -22.80 -0.55 19.79
CA CYS A 87 -21.80 -0.31 20.83
C CYS A 87 -22.35 0.34 22.11
N LEU A 88 -23.61 0.76 22.15
CA LEU A 88 -24.21 1.47 23.31
C LEU A 88 -25.46 0.78 23.87
N THR A 89 -25.61 -0.53 23.63
CA THR A 89 -26.61 -1.33 24.34
C THR A 89 -26.12 -1.62 25.77
N ASP A 90 -26.88 -1.17 26.76
CA ASP A 90 -26.79 -1.65 28.15
C ASP A 90 -27.06 -3.16 28.23
#